data_AF-A0A250KTP6-F1
#
_entry.id   AF-A0A250KTP6-F1
#
_cell.length_a   1.000
_cell.length_b   1.000
_cell.length_c   1.000
_cell.angle_alpha   90.00
_cell.angle_beta   90.00
_cell.angle_gamma   90.00
#
_symmetry.space_group_name_H-M   'P 1'
#
loop_
_entity.id
_entity.type
_entity.pdbx_description
1 polymer ?
#
loop_
_entity_poly.entity_id
_entity_poly.type
_entity_poly.pdbx_seq_one_letter_code
_entity_poly.pdbx_strand_id
1 'polypeptide(L)'
;MSEDLLKNGLELETVSLTSLDQTGKEFFNPNNAFDAEGLTRITEETERRRKERNDIEQDTEMAVRQKNLAAEQQRLEIERQQEFLHLEQQQAVAKQRAEQSALIAATQAEKNREAEQAKIASQQQIDQSRIAAERQVKEAELERDRLIRQKEIETQQQIEVSRINQQKVTQIAEQDKAVSVARKSEEQSEAEARADKARAEAVMAEEGVKTARETAVAERDKAIALVQASREAEQQAIGIKVAAEAQKQAAEDQAEAAKIKAEADRVAYEVEALGKRQINEAINTLSVEQIAMQVKLALIEALPRIIEKSVEPMKQIEGIKIIQVDGLTRPNGGDGSASNGASNLAEQAVSAALNYRVQQPLVDALLNDVGLKSGSLAGLTQAALSAASKPEQPNAPSENH
;
A
#
# COMPACT_ATOMS: atom_id res chain seq x y z
N MET A 1 -82.55 64.78 -176.39
CA MET A 1 -82.51 64.24 -177.77
C MET A 1 -83.50 63.07 -177.88
N SER A 2 -84.78 63.30 -177.60
CA SER A 2 -85.78 62.22 -177.49
C SER A 2 -87.05 62.52 -178.30
N GLU A 3 -87.20 63.73 -178.84
CA GLU A 3 -88.37 64.13 -179.63
C GLU A 3 -88.21 63.79 -181.13
N ASP A 4 -86.98 63.67 -181.64
CA ASP A 4 -86.68 63.27 -183.04
C ASP A 4 -86.64 61.74 -183.27
N LEU A 5 -86.56 60.94 -182.20
CA LEU A 5 -86.48 59.48 -182.28
C LEU A 5 -87.86 58.79 -182.23
N LEU A 6 -88.88 59.47 -181.70
CA LEU A 6 -90.27 58.96 -181.67
C LEU A 6 -90.96 58.96 -183.05
N LYS A 7 -90.47 59.75 -184.02
CA LYS A 7 -90.95 59.68 -185.42
C LYS A 7 -90.46 58.43 -186.17
N ASN A 8 -89.47 57.71 -185.63
CA ASN A 8 -88.87 56.52 -186.24
C ASN A 8 -89.22 55.20 -185.54
N GLY A 9 -90.11 55.19 -184.54
CA GLY A 9 -90.62 53.94 -183.94
C GLY A 9 -89.58 53.09 -183.21
N LEU A 10 -88.59 53.70 -182.56
CA LEU A 10 -87.54 52.99 -181.84
C LEU A 10 -87.48 53.44 -180.36
N GLU A 11 -87.63 52.49 -179.44
CA GLU A 11 -87.45 52.65 -177.98
C GLU A 11 -86.05 52.13 -177.56
N LEU A 12 -85.42 52.80 -176.59
CA LEU A 12 -84.11 52.42 -176.04
C LEU A 12 -84.29 51.63 -174.74
N GLU A 13 -83.95 50.34 -174.77
CA GLU A 13 -83.90 49.44 -173.61
C GLU A 13 -82.43 49.27 -173.18
N THR A 14 -82.09 49.61 -171.94
CA THR A 14 -80.72 49.46 -171.42
C THR A 14 -80.62 48.24 -170.49
N VAL A 15 -79.78 47.27 -170.85
CA VAL A 15 -79.46 46.08 -170.05
C VAL A 15 -78.06 46.23 -169.43
N SER A 16 -77.91 45.98 -168.12
CA SER A 16 -76.61 45.96 -167.42
C SER A 16 -76.16 44.52 -167.14
N LEU A 17 -74.96 44.14 -167.61
CA LEU A 17 -74.32 42.85 -167.32
C LEU A 17 -73.73 42.83 -165.90
N THR A 18 -74.07 41.83 -165.08
CA THR A 18 -73.62 41.71 -163.68
C THR A 18 -72.32 40.90 -163.51
N SER A 19 -72.04 39.96 -164.42
CA SER A 19 -70.78 39.22 -164.45
C SER A 19 -70.57 38.60 -165.84
N LEU A 20 -69.36 38.74 -166.37
CA LEU A 20 -68.90 38.04 -167.57
C LEU A 20 -67.87 37.02 -167.12
N ASP A 21 -68.17 35.74 -167.28
CA ASP A 21 -67.20 34.67 -167.01
C ASP A 21 -66.25 34.52 -168.21
N GLN A 22 -64.95 34.37 -167.95
CA GLN A 22 -63.95 34.31 -169.00
C GLN A 22 -64.00 32.95 -169.70
N THR A 23 -63.83 32.92 -171.02
CA THR A 23 -63.68 31.66 -171.77
C THR A 23 -62.51 30.86 -171.20
N GLY A 24 -62.67 29.54 -171.07
CA GLY A 24 -61.61 28.67 -170.56
C GLY A 24 -60.36 28.68 -171.44
N LYS A 25 -59.18 28.42 -170.83
CA LYS A 25 -57.86 28.45 -171.49
C LYS A 25 -57.80 27.59 -172.76
N GLU A 26 -58.57 26.50 -172.79
CA GLU A 26 -58.65 25.51 -173.88
C GLU A 26 -59.25 26.06 -175.18
N PHE A 27 -60.03 27.14 -175.11
CA PHE A 27 -60.72 27.73 -176.27
C PHE A 27 -59.95 28.89 -176.91
N PHE A 28 -58.78 29.27 -176.38
CA PHE A 28 -57.92 30.31 -176.97
C PHE A 28 -57.01 29.75 -178.06
N ASN A 29 -56.93 30.42 -179.21
CA ASN A 29 -56.06 30.00 -180.31
C ASN A 29 -54.70 30.70 -180.23
N PRO A 30 -53.57 29.98 -180.04
CA PRO A 30 -52.25 30.58 -179.93
C PRO A 30 -51.77 31.27 -181.22
N ASN A 31 -52.39 30.97 -182.36
CA ASN A 31 -52.06 31.60 -183.64
C ASN A 31 -52.82 32.92 -183.88
N ASN A 32 -53.76 33.30 -183.01
CA ASN A 32 -54.45 34.59 -183.04
C ASN A 32 -53.74 35.57 -182.10
N ALA A 33 -53.34 36.75 -182.63
CA ALA A 33 -52.59 37.75 -181.87
C ALA A 33 -53.30 38.21 -180.59
N PHE A 34 -54.63 38.34 -180.62
CA PHE A 34 -55.41 38.77 -179.45
C PHE A 34 -55.47 37.68 -178.37
N ASP A 35 -55.69 36.44 -178.78
CA ASP A 35 -55.80 35.30 -177.87
C ASP A 35 -54.44 34.94 -177.24
N ALA A 36 -53.32 35.09 -177.98
CA ALA A 36 -51.98 34.85 -177.48
C ALA A 36 -51.51 35.87 -176.42
N GLU A 37 -51.85 37.15 -176.60
CA GLU A 37 -51.59 38.19 -175.59
C GLU A 37 -52.43 37.95 -174.33
N GLY A 38 -53.71 37.57 -174.51
CA GLY A 38 -54.59 37.16 -173.41
C GLY A 38 -54.04 35.96 -172.63
N LEU A 39 -53.57 34.93 -173.32
CA LEU A 39 -52.99 33.72 -172.72
C LEU A 39 -51.75 34.03 -171.89
N THR A 40 -50.89 34.92 -172.39
CA THR A 40 -49.68 35.37 -171.69
C THR A 40 -50.05 36.09 -170.40
N ARG A 41 -50.96 37.08 -170.47
CA ARG A 41 -51.41 37.83 -169.30
C ARG A 41 -52.07 36.93 -168.25
N ILE A 42 -52.92 35.98 -168.67
CA ILE A 42 -53.54 35.00 -167.75
C ILE A 42 -52.47 34.12 -167.11
N THR A 43 -51.47 33.68 -167.86
CA THR A 43 -50.39 32.83 -167.33
C THR A 43 -49.51 33.61 -166.35
N GLU A 44 -49.14 34.84 -166.67
CA GLU A 44 -48.41 35.75 -165.75
C GLU A 44 -49.20 36.00 -164.47
N GLU A 45 -50.49 36.29 -164.57
CA GLU A 45 -51.33 36.49 -163.39
C GLU A 45 -51.47 35.19 -162.59
N THR A 46 -51.65 34.04 -163.24
CA THR A 46 -51.77 32.74 -162.56
C THR A 46 -50.47 32.38 -161.82
N GLU A 47 -49.31 32.57 -162.44
CA GLU A 47 -48.02 32.31 -161.80
C GLU A 47 -47.72 33.32 -160.68
N ARG A 48 -48.10 34.60 -160.85
CA ARG A 48 -48.04 35.60 -159.78
C ARG A 48 -48.91 35.16 -158.58
N ARG A 49 -50.15 34.74 -158.82
CA ARG A 49 -51.06 34.25 -157.76
C ARG A 49 -50.58 32.95 -157.13
N ARG A 50 -49.91 32.06 -157.88
CA ARG A 50 -49.27 30.86 -157.33
C ARG A 50 -48.11 31.21 -156.41
N LYS A 51 -47.27 32.16 -156.81
CA LYS A 51 -46.18 32.68 -155.97
C LYS A 51 -46.73 33.34 -154.70
N GLU A 52 -47.70 34.25 -154.85
CA GLU A 52 -48.37 34.89 -153.70
C GLU A 52 -48.97 33.86 -152.73
N ARG A 53 -49.62 32.81 -153.26
CA ARG A 53 -50.16 31.73 -152.43
C ARG A 53 -49.06 30.99 -151.68
N ASN A 54 -47.97 30.64 -152.36
CA ASN A 54 -46.85 29.93 -151.74
C ASN A 54 -46.15 30.79 -150.67
N ASP A 55 -45.93 32.07 -150.94
CA ASP A 55 -45.36 33.03 -150.00
C ASP A 55 -46.25 33.14 -148.74
N ILE A 56 -47.58 33.26 -148.92
CA ILE A 56 -48.53 33.26 -147.80
C ILE A 56 -48.47 31.93 -147.02
N GLU A 57 -48.45 30.78 -147.70
CA GLU A 57 -48.36 29.47 -147.06
C GLU A 57 -47.07 29.33 -146.22
N GLN A 58 -45.92 29.75 -146.77
CA GLN A 58 -44.64 29.69 -146.06
C GLN A 58 -44.55 30.70 -144.92
N ASP A 59 -45.01 31.94 -145.12
CA ASP A 59 -45.02 32.97 -144.08
C ASP A 59 -45.97 32.58 -142.94
N THR A 60 -47.14 32.02 -143.26
CA THR A 60 -48.07 31.52 -142.24
C THR A 60 -47.48 30.34 -141.49
N GLU A 61 -46.81 29.40 -142.17
CA GLU A 61 -46.13 28.28 -141.50
C GLU A 61 -45.02 28.79 -140.55
N MET A 62 -44.18 29.73 -141.01
CA MET A 62 -43.13 30.33 -140.19
C MET A 62 -43.69 31.11 -139.00
N ALA A 63 -44.75 31.90 -139.20
CA ALA A 63 -45.42 32.64 -138.13
C ALA A 63 -46.04 31.69 -137.10
N VAL A 64 -46.66 30.58 -137.53
CA VAL A 64 -47.17 29.53 -136.64
C VAL A 64 -46.04 28.89 -135.85
N ARG A 65 -44.93 28.52 -136.51
CA ARG A 65 -43.75 27.94 -135.83
C ARG A 65 -43.13 28.90 -134.82
N GLN A 66 -42.97 30.18 -135.17
CA GLN A 66 -42.46 31.20 -134.25
C GLN A 66 -43.38 31.40 -133.05
N LYS A 67 -44.70 31.44 -133.28
CA LYS A 67 -45.69 31.56 -132.20
C LYS A 67 -45.70 30.34 -131.29
N ASN A 68 -45.57 29.14 -131.85
CA ASN A 68 -45.47 27.90 -131.08
C ASN A 68 -44.19 27.89 -130.22
N LEU A 69 -43.04 28.28 -130.80
CA LEU A 69 -41.78 28.39 -130.07
C LEU A 69 -41.87 29.43 -128.94
N ALA A 70 -42.45 30.59 -129.19
CA ALA A 70 -42.65 31.61 -128.15
C ALA A 70 -43.60 31.12 -127.04
N ALA A 71 -44.69 30.43 -127.40
CA ALA A 71 -45.61 29.84 -126.43
C ALA A 71 -44.93 28.75 -125.60
N GLU A 72 -44.07 27.93 -126.20
CA GLU A 72 -43.30 26.90 -125.48
C GLU A 72 -42.26 27.51 -124.54
N GLN A 73 -41.56 28.57 -124.97
CA GLN A 73 -40.65 29.33 -124.09
C GLN A 73 -41.39 29.93 -122.89
N GLN A 74 -42.53 30.59 -123.14
CA GLN A 74 -43.36 31.14 -122.07
C GLN A 74 -43.88 30.04 -121.13
N ARG A 75 -44.30 28.90 -121.68
CA ARG A 75 -44.75 27.75 -120.88
C ARG A 75 -43.62 27.24 -119.98
N LEU A 76 -42.42 27.01 -120.52
CA LEU A 76 -41.26 26.56 -119.74
C LEU A 76 -40.86 27.58 -118.68
N GLU A 77 -40.97 28.88 -118.97
CA GLU A 77 -40.70 29.93 -117.99
C GLU A 77 -41.73 29.91 -116.86
N ILE A 78 -43.02 29.75 -117.17
CA ILE A 78 -44.09 29.63 -116.17
C ILE A 78 -43.87 28.37 -115.33
N GLU A 79 -43.55 27.23 -115.93
CA GLU A 79 -43.27 25.98 -115.20
C GLU A 79 -42.08 26.16 -114.25
N ARG A 80 -40.97 26.77 -114.72
CA ARG A 80 -39.81 27.09 -113.87
C ARG A 80 -40.17 28.04 -112.71
N GLN A 81 -40.97 29.07 -112.98
CA GLN A 81 -41.42 30.00 -111.94
C GLN A 81 -42.34 29.30 -110.92
N GLN A 82 -43.24 28.42 -111.37
CA GLN A 82 -44.10 27.63 -110.50
C GLN A 82 -43.28 26.70 -109.59
N GLU A 83 -42.30 25.99 -110.15
CA GLU A 83 -41.40 25.13 -109.36
C GLU A 83 -40.61 25.94 -108.34
N PHE A 84 -40.08 27.10 -108.74
CA PHE A 84 -39.35 27.98 -107.83
C PHE A 84 -40.24 28.46 -106.67
N LEU A 85 -41.44 28.96 -106.96
CA LEU A 85 -42.39 29.40 -105.94
C LEU A 85 -42.81 28.26 -105.01
N HIS A 86 -43.00 27.05 -105.56
CA HIS A 86 -43.34 25.87 -104.77
C HIS A 86 -42.19 25.46 -103.84
N LEU A 87 -40.94 25.47 -104.33
CA LEU A 87 -39.76 25.21 -103.50
C LEU A 87 -39.56 26.28 -102.41
N GLU A 88 -39.74 27.56 -102.74
CA GLU A 88 -39.70 28.64 -101.76
C GLU A 88 -40.77 28.47 -100.68
N GLN A 89 -42.01 28.15 -101.08
CA GLN A 89 -43.09 27.88 -100.14
C GLN A 89 -42.76 26.68 -99.24
N GLN A 90 -42.26 25.59 -99.81
CA GLN A 90 -41.85 24.40 -99.04
C GLN A 90 -40.73 24.72 -98.05
N GLN A 91 -39.72 25.48 -98.47
CA GLN A 91 -38.64 25.92 -97.59
C GLN A 91 -39.14 26.86 -96.49
N ALA A 92 -40.01 27.82 -96.81
CA ALA A 92 -40.59 28.73 -95.84
C ALA A 92 -41.42 27.98 -94.79
N VAL A 93 -42.27 27.04 -95.22
CA VAL A 93 -43.06 26.20 -94.31
C VAL A 93 -42.16 25.30 -93.46
N ALA A 94 -41.12 24.69 -94.05
CA ALA A 94 -40.18 23.86 -93.31
C ALA A 94 -39.41 24.67 -92.25
N LYS A 95 -38.94 25.86 -92.62
CA LYS A 95 -38.27 26.79 -91.71
C LYS A 95 -39.18 27.22 -90.57
N GLN A 96 -40.40 27.65 -90.88
CA GLN A 96 -41.37 28.06 -89.87
C GLN A 96 -41.76 26.90 -88.93
N ARG A 97 -41.92 25.68 -89.47
CA ARG A 97 -42.16 24.47 -88.66
C ARG A 97 -40.99 24.15 -87.74
N ALA A 98 -39.75 24.28 -88.22
CA ALA A 98 -38.54 24.05 -87.43
C ALA A 98 -38.37 25.11 -86.33
N GLU A 99 -38.63 26.38 -86.63
CA GLU A 99 -38.60 27.46 -85.65
C GLU A 99 -39.68 27.26 -84.58
N GLN A 100 -40.91 26.91 -84.99
CA GLN A 100 -42.00 26.67 -84.06
C GLN A 100 -41.74 25.43 -83.19
N SER A 101 -41.22 24.34 -83.75
CA SER A 101 -40.90 23.14 -82.97
C SER A 101 -39.76 23.39 -81.99
N ALA A 102 -38.73 24.15 -82.39
CA ALA A 102 -37.66 24.57 -81.49
C ALA A 102 -38.17 25.46 -80.35
N LEU A 103 -39.07 26.42 -80.65
CA LEU A 103 -39.68 27.28 -79.64
C LEU A 103 -40.55 26.49 -78.66
N ILE A 104 -41.36 25.55 -79.16
CA ILE A 104 -42.17 24.66 -78.30
C ILE A 104 -41.26 23.82 -77.40
N ALA A 105 -40.21 23.21 -77.96
CA ALA A 105 -39.28 22.40 -77.19
C ALA A 105 -38.54 23.22 -76.11
N ALA A 106 -38.08 24.42 -76.45
CA ALA A 106 -37.43 25.33 -75.50
C ALA A 106 -38.39 25.76 -74.38
N THR A 107 -39.62 26.16 -74.73
CA THR A 107 -40.65 26.56 -73.76
C THR A 107 -41.03 25.39 -72.86
N GLN A 108 -41.19 24.19 -73.41
CA GLN A 108 -41.50 22.99 -72.64
C GLN A 108 -40.36 22.64 -71.68
N ALA A 109 -39.10 22.73 -72.13
CA ALA A 109 -37.94 22.48 -71.28
C ALA A 109 -37.84 23.51 -70.13
N GLU A 110 -38.10 24.79 -70.42
CA GLU A 110 -38.14 25.85 -69.40
C GLU A 110 -39.26 25.60 -68.38
N LYS A 111 -40.47 25.29 -68.84
CA LYS A 111 -41.61 25.00 -67.95
C LYS A 111 -41.39 23.74 -67.12
N ASN A 112 -40.78 22.70 -67.69
CA ASN A 112 -40.40 21.52 -66.94
C ASN A 112 -39.35 21.85 -65.86
N ARG A 113 -38.32 22.64 -66.20
CA ARG A 113 -37.30 23.08 -65.24
C ARG A 113 -37.91 23.92 -64.12
N GLU A 114 -38.80 24.85 -64.44
CA GLU A 114 -39.52 25.67 -63.46
C GLU A 114 -40.37 24.80 -62.53
N ALA A 115 -41.10 23.82 -63.08
CA ALA A 115 -41.89 22.87 -62.29
C ALA A 115 -41.01 21.98 -61.39
N GLU A 116 -39.87 21.50 -61.87
CA GLU A 116 -38.91 20.74 -61.07
C GLU A 116 -38.28 21.59 -59.98
N GLN A 117 -37.89 22.84 -60.27
CA GLN A 117 -37.37 23.77 -59.28
C GLN A 117 -38.41 24.07 -58.20
N ALA A 118 -39.68 24.27 -58.56
CA ALA A 118 -40.76 24.46 -57.61
C ALA A 118 -40.96 23.22 -56.73
N LYS A 119 -40.90 22.01 -57.30
CA LYS A 119 -40.95 20.75 -56.53
C LYS A 119 -39.77 20.62 -55.57
N ILE A 120 -38.55 20.91 -56.03
CA ILE A 120 -37.34 20.86 -55.21
C ILE A 120 -37.44 21.87 -54.07
N ALA A 121 -37.84 23.11 -54.34
CA ALA A 121 -38.00 24.14 -53.33
C ALA A 121 -39.06 23.74 -52.28
N SER A 122 -40.22 23.24 -52.73
CA SER A 122 -41.25 22.71 -51.84
C SER A 122 -40.73 21.56 -50.99
N GLN A 123 -40.00 20.62 -51.59
CA GLN A 123 -39.44 19.47 -50.88
C GLN A 123 -38.40 19.90 -49.85
N GLN A 124 -37.50 20.82 -50.22
CA GLN A 124 -36.53 21.42 -49.31
C GLN A 124 -37.21 22.12 -48.13
N GLN A 125 -38.31 22.83 -48.36
CA GLN A 125 -39.08 23.47 -47.29
C GLN A 125 -39.74 22.43 -46.35
N ILE A 126 -40.31 21.36 -46.89
CA ILE A 126 -40.85 20.24 -46.10
C ILE A 126 -39.75 19.59 -45.26
N ASP A 127 -38.60 19.31 -45.87
CA ASP A 127 -37.47 18.69 -45.18
C ASP A 127 -36.88 19.60 -44.11
N GLN A 128 -36.75 20.90 -44.38
CA GLN A 128 -36.33 21.88 -43.37
C GLN A 128 -37.32 21.93 -42.20
N SER A 129 -38.63 21.96 -42.46
CA SER A 129 -39.66 21.94 -41.42
C SER A 129 -39.61 20.64 -40.61
N ARG A 130 -39.39 19.49 -41.26
CA ARG A 130 -39.25 18.19 -40.60
C ARG A 130 -38.01 18.13 -39.72
N ILE A 131 -36.86 18.57 -40.24
CA ILE A 131 -35.59 18.63 -39.48
C ILE A 131 -35.73 19.57 -38.28
N ALA A 132 -36.37 20.72 -38.45
CA ALA A 132 -36.60 21.66 -37.34
C ALA A 132 -37.49 21.02 -36.25
N ALA A 133 -38.58 20.35 -36.64
CA ALA A 133 -39.44 19.63 -35.71
C ALA A 133 -38.68 18.50 -34.99
N GLU A 134 -37.91 17.69 -35.72
CA GLU A 134 -37.09 16.61 -35.13
C GLU A 134 -36.02 17.15 -34.17
N ARG A 135 -35.38 18.28 -34.49
CA ARG A 135 -34.42 18.95 -33.60
C ARG A 135 -35.11 19.41 -32.32
N GLN A 136 -36.27 20.06 -32.43
CA GLN A 136 -37.03 20.52 -31.27
C GLN A 136 -37.46 19.36 -30.36
N VAL A 137 -37.90 18.23 -30.94
CA VAL A 137 -38.22 17.03 -30.16
C VAL A 137 -36.99 16.49 -29.44
N LYS A 138 -35.85 16.35 -30.14
CA LYS A 138 -34.59 15.87 -29.53
C LYS A 138 -34.07 16.80 -28.44
N GLU A 139 -34.19 18.12 -28.62
CA GLU A 139 -33.82 19.10 -27.61
C GLU A 139 -34.73 18.97 -26.38
N ALA A 140 -36.04 18.86 -26.57
CA ALA A 140 -36.98 18.64 -25.47
C ALA A 140 -36.73 17.30 -24.74
N GLU A 141 -36.43 16.22 -25.46
CA GLU A 141 -36.05 14.93 -24.87
C GLU A 141 -34.75 15.04 -24.06
N LEU A 142 -33.73 15.71 -24.59
CA LEU A 142 -32.46 15.91 -23.90
C LEU A 142 -32.64 16.76 -22.64
N GLU A 143 -33.42 17.83 -22.70
CA GLU A 143 -33.76 18.64 -21.53
C GLU A 143 -34.52 17.83 -20.47
N ARG A 144 -35.51 17.04 -20.89
CA ARG A 144 -36.26 16.14 -20.01
C ARG A 144 -35.32 15.14 -19.33
N ASP A 145 -34.42 14.51 -20.08
CA ASP A 145 -33.47 13.53 -19.55
C ASP A 145 -32.42 14.18 -18.63
N ARG A 146 -31.97 15.40 -18.93
CA ARG A 146 -31.11 16.20 -18.04
C ARG A 146 -31.81 16.51 -16.73
N LEU A 147 -33.08 16.93 -16.77
CA LEU A 147 -33.89 17.20 -15.57
C LEU A 147 -34.10 15.93 -14.73
N ILE A 148 -34.39 14.79 -15.38
CA ILE A 148 -34.52 13.50 -14.69
C ILE A 148 -33.20 13.14 -14.01
N ARG A 149 -32.07 13.19 -14.72
CA ARG A 149 -30.76 12.90 -14.12
C ARG A 149 -30.42 13.85 -12.97
N GLN A 150 -30.73 15.14 -13.11
CA GLN A 150 -30.51 16.10 -12.03
C GLN A 150 -31.37 15.74 -10.81
N LYS A 151 -32.63 15.38 -10.99
CA LYS A 151 -33.51 14.93 -9.90
C LYS A 151 -33.04 13.61 -9.29
N GLU A 152 -32.55 12.67 -10.08
CA GLU A 152 -31.94 11.42 -9.60
C GLU A 152 -30.70 11.70 -8.73
N ILE A 153 -29.82 12.59 -9.18
CA ILE A 153 -28.64 12.99 -8.38
C ILE A 153 -29.06 13.70 -7.10
N GLU A 154 -30.00 14.65 -7.17
CA GLU A 154 -30.52 15.34 -5.98
C GLU A 154 -31.13 14.37 -4.98
N THR A 155 -31.94 13.41 -5.44
CA THR A 155 -32.55 12.39 -4.58
C THR A 155 -31.49 11.43 -4.00
N GLN A 156 -30.51 10.99 -4.79
CA GLN A 156 -29.39 10.19 -4.31
C GLN A 156 -28.57 10.93 -3.24
N GLN A 157 -28.23 12.19 -3.48
CA GLN A 157 -27.52 13.03 -2.50
C GLN A 157 -28.34 13.19 -1.21
N GLN A 158 -29.66 13.40 -1.31
CA GLN A 158 -30.52 13.47 -0.13
C GLN A 158 -30.56 12.15 0.65
N ILE A 159 -30.60 11.01 -0.04
CA ILE A 159 -30.54 9.69 0.58
C ILE A 159 -29.18 9.49 1.26
N GLU A 160 -28.07 9.83 0.61
CA GLU A 160 -26.73 9.74 1.19
C GLU A 160 -26.58 10.65 2.42
N VAL A 161 -27.01 11.91 2.34
CA VAL A 161 -26.98 12.84 3.47
C VAL A 161 -27.82 12.30 4.63
N SER A 162 -29.01 11.75 4.34
CA SER A 162 -29.87 11.14 5.36
C SER A 162 -29.21 9.91 5.99
N ARG A 163 -28.56 9.06 5.18
CA ARG A 163 -27.81 7.88 5.65
C ARG A 163 -26.62 8.28 6.52
N ILE A 164 -25.83 9.28 6.10
CA ILE A 164 -24.71 9.82 6.87
C ILE A 164 -25.20 10.41 8.20
N ASN A 165 -26.29 11.18 8.18
CA ASN A 165 -26.86 11.75 9.40
C ASN A 165 -27.35 10.64 10.35
N GLN A 166 -28.02 9.62 9.84
CA GLN A 166 -28.42 8.46 10.63
C GLN A 166 -27.21 7.74 11.24
N GLN A 167 -26.17 7.48 10.44
CA GLN A 167 -24.91 6.87 10.91
C GLN A 167 -24.20 7.73 11.96
N LYS A 168 -24.19 9.06 11.79
CA LYS A 168 -23.65 9.98 12.80
C LYS A 168 -24.45 9.91 14.09
N VAL A 169 -25.78 9.91 14.02
CA VAL A 169 -26.63 9.79 15.21
C VAL A 169 -26.40 8.46 15.93
N THR A 170 -26.28 7.34 15.20
CA THR A 170 -25.98 6.05 15.83
C THR A 170 -24.57 6.00 16.42
N GLN A 171 -23.55 6.54 15.72
CA GLN A 171 -22.18 6.61 16.24
C GLN A 171 -22.10 7.49 17.48
N ILE A 172 -22.75 8.66 17.49
CA ILE A 172 -22.82 9.53 18.66
C ILE A 172 -23.49 8.80 19.82
N ALA A 173 -24.61 8.11 19.58
CA ALA A 173 -25.30 7.33 20.61
C ALA A 173 -24.43 6.19 21.18
N GLU A 174 -23.68 5.48 20.32
CA GLU A 174 -22.71 4.46 20.75
C GLU A 174 -21.55 5.06 21.53
N GLN A 175 -21.04 6.20 21.10
CA GLN A 175 -19.95 6.91 21.75
C GLN A 175 -20.39 7.46 23.12
N ASP A 176 -21.59 8.04 23.22
CA ASP A 176 -22.21 8.47 24.47
C ASP A 176 -22.43 7.29 25.41
N LYS A 177 -22.90 6.14 24.89
CA LYS A 177 -23.00 4.90 25.65
C LYS A 177 -21.63 4.46 26.17
N ALA A 178 -20.61 4.45 25.32
CA ALA A 178 -19.25 4.09 25.72
C ALA A 178 -18.69 5.05 26.79
N VAL A 179 -18.89 6.36 26.64
CA VAL A 179 -18.51 7.37 27.66
C VAL A 179 -19.28 7.14 28.96
N SER A 180 -20.57 6.82 28.89
CA SER A 180 -21.37 6.52 30.10
C SER A 180 -20.88 5.26 30.82
N VAL A 181 -20.50 4.21 30.07
CA VAL A 181 -19.93 2.98 30.63
C VAL A 181 -18.55 3.25 31.21
N ALA A 182 -17.71 4.02 30.52
CA ALA A 182 -16.38 4.40 30.99
C ALA A 182 -16.47 5.23 32.28
N ARG A 183 -17.35 6.24 32.34
CA ARG A 183 -17.61 7.01 33.58
C ARG A 183 -18.11 6.14 34.71
N LYS A 184 -19.05 5.23 34.44
CA LYS A 184 -19.59 4.32 35.45
C LYS A 184 -18.54 3.30 35.93
N SER A 185 -17.66 2.88 35.03
CA SER A 185 -16.50 2.04 35.35
C SER A 185 -15.47 2.80 36.15
N GLU A 186 -15.22 4.07 35.86
CA GLU A 186 -14.33 4.96 36.62
C GLU A 186 -14.91 5.21 38.02
N GLU A 187 -16.20 5.53 38.14
CA GLU A 187 -16.91 5.63 39.42
C GLU A 187 -16.83 4.32 40.21
N GLN A 188 -17.00 3.17 39.56
CA GLN A 188 -16.85 1.86 40.19
C GLN A 188 -15.42 1.62 40.65
N SER A 189 -14.41 1.89 39.81
CA SER A 189 -12.99 1.75 40.16
C SER A 189 -12.57 2.72 41.26
N GLU A 190 -13.09 3.94 41.30
CA GLU A 190 -12.87 4.89 42.40
C GLU A 190 -13.53 4.45 43.70
N ALA A 191 -14.72 3.85 43.62
CA ALA A 191 -15.41 3.28 44.77
C ALA A 191 -14.68 2.05 45.31
N GLU A 192 -14.21 1.15 44.43
CA GLU A 192 -13.39 0.00 44.76
C GLU A 192 -12.03 0.43 45.34
N ALA A 193 -11.34 1.40 44.73
CA ALA A 193 -10.09 1.95 45.26
C ALA A 193 -10.27 2.61 46.63
N ARG A 194 -11.40 3.28 46.89
CA ARG A 194 -11.75 3.81 48.22
C ARG A 194 -12.02 2.69 49.21
N ALA A 195 -12.75 1.65 48.82
CA ALA A 195 -12.99 0.48 49.65
C ALA A 195 -11.70 -0.29 49.97
N ASP A 196 -10.79 -0.41 48.99
CA ASP A 196 -9.50 -1.09 49.15
C ASP A 196 -8.53 -0.28 49.99
N LYS A 197 -8.52 1.05 49.88
CA LYS A 197 -7.79 1.91 50.84
C LYS A 197 -8.31 1.73 52.26
N ALA A 198 -9.63 1.74 52.45
CA ALA A 198 -10.22 1.51 53.78
C ALA A 198 -9.91 0.11 54.32
N ARG A 199 -9.92 -0.92 53.46
CA ARG A 199 -9.51 -2.29 53.82
C ARG A 199 -8.02 -2.37 54.15
N ALA A 200 -7.17 -1.71 53.37
CA ALA A 200 -5.73 -1.65 53.63
C ALA A 200 -5.40 -0.96 54.95
N GLU A 201 -6.07 0.16 55.26
CA GLU A 201 -5.96 0.85 56.55
C GLU A 201 -6.43 -0.02 57.72
N ALA A 202 -7.53 -0.75 57.55
CA ALA A 202 -8.02 -1.70 58.56
C ALA A 202 -7.02 -2.85 58.80
N VAL A 203 -6.46 -3.44 57.73
CA VAL A 203 -5.46 -4.50 57.82
C VAL A 203 -4.15 -3.97 58.44
N MET A 204 -3.70 -2.77 58.09
CA MET A 204 -2.54 -2.13 58.72
C MET A 204 -2.75 -1.91 60.22
N ALA A 205 -3.97 -1.53 60.63
CA ALA A 205 -4.32 -1.40 62.05
C ALA A 205 -4.35 -2.78 62.75
N GLU A 206 -4.91 -3.82 62.13
CA GLU A 206 -4.93 -5.18 62.68
C GLU A 206 -3.53 -5.80 62.82
N GLU A 207 -2.70 -5.68 61.78
CA GLU A 207 -1.31 -6.15 61.81
C GLU A 207 -0.47 -5.33 62.81
N GLY A 208 -0.77 -4.04 62.99
CA GLY A 208 -0.21 -3.22 64.06
C GLY A 208 -0.56 -3.73 65.47
N VAL A 209 -1.82 -4.16 65.69
CA VAL A 209 -2.26 -4.77 66.96
C VAL A 209 -1.61 -6.13 67.19
N LYS A 210 -1.50 -6.96 66.15
CA LYS A 210 -0.78 -8.25 66.24
C LYS A 210 0.70 -8.03 66.54
N THR A 211 1.36 -7.11 65.84
CA THR A 211 2.76 -6.77 66.07
C THR A 211 2.96 -6.28 67.50
N ALA A 212 2.11 -5.37 68.00
CA ALA A 212 2.18 -4.90 69.39
C ALA A 212 1.95 -6.02 70.42
N ARG A 213 1.06 -6.98 70.12
CA ARG A 213 0.81 -8.16 70.95
C ARG A 213 2.00 -9.11 70.95
N GLU A 214 2.60 -9.39 69.79
CA GLU A 214 3.76 -10.25 69.65
C GLU A 214 5.01 -9.63 70.26
N THR A 215 5.23 -8.31 70.11
CA THR A 215 6.32 -7.61 70.80
C THR A 215 6.13 -7.64 72.31
N ALA A 216 4.90 -7.45 72.81
CA ALA A 216 4.61 -7.54 74.24
C ALA A 216 4.79 -8.95 74.81
N VAL A 217 4.45 -10.00 74.04
CA VAL A 217 4.73 -11.39 74.42
C VAL A 217 6.23 -11.65 74.42
N ALA A 218 6.97 -11.22 73.39
CA ALA A 218 8.42 -11.38 73.32
C ALA A 218 9.16 -10.63 74.45
N GLU A 219 8.72 -9.42 74.80
CA GLU A 219 9.27 -8.67 75.94
C GLU A 219 8.96 -9.35 77.28
N ARG A 220 7.75 -9.91 77.42
CA ARG A 220 7.36 -10.68 78.61
C ARG A 220 8.20 -11.95 78.74
N ASP A 221 8.37 -12.70 77.66
CA ASP A 221 9.17 -13.93 77.65
C ASP A 221 10.65 -13.63 77.91
N LYS A 222 11.18 -12.54 77.35
CA LYS A 222 12.52 -12.02 77.68
C LYS A 222 12.64 -11.66 79.16
N ALA A 223 11.63 -11.01 79.74
CA ALA A 223 11.62 -10.67 81.16
C ALA A 223 11.54 -11.93 82.05
N ILE A 224 10.72 -12.92 81.68
CA ILE A 224 10.64 -14.22 82.37
C ILE A 224 11.99 -14.94 82.29
N ALA A 225 12.62 -14.99 81.12
CA ALA A 225 13.93 -15.61 80.93
C ALA A 225 15.02 -14.91 81.76
N LEU A 226 14.99 -13.57 81.86
CA LEU A 226 15.93 -12.81 82.68
C LEU A 226 15.72 -13.05 84.18
N VAL A 227 14.47 -13.16 84.63
CA VAL A 227 14.12 -13.53 86.02
C VAL A 227 14.51 -14.98 86.33
N GLN A 228 14.38 -15.89 85.38
CA GLN A 228 14.77 -17.28 85.58
C GLN A 228 16.30 -17.43 85.63
N ALA A 229 17.02 -16.74 84.74
CA ALA A 229 18.47 -16.64 84.79
C ALA A 229 18.96 -15.97 86.09
N SER A 230 18.27 -14.93 86.59
CA SER A 230 18.62 -14.30 87.86
C SER A 230 18.35 -15.22 89.05
N ARG A 231 17.24 -15.98 89.06
CA ARG A 231 16.94 -16.99 90.09
C ARG A 231 17.97 -18.12 90.12
N GLU A 232 18.37 -18.62 88.95
CA GLU A 232 19.42 -19.65 88.85
C GLU A 232 20.77 -19.11 89.34
N ALA A 233 21.13 -17.88 88.96
CA ALA A 233 22.33 -17.21 89.44
C ALA A 233 22.29 -16.95 90.96
N GLU A 234 21.15 -16.57 91.52
CA GLU A 234 20.95 -16.40 92.97
C GLU A 234 21.05 -17.74 93.71
N GLN A 235 20.47 -18.82 93.19
CA GLN A 235 20.61 -20.16 93.78
C GLN A 235 22.07 -20.63 93.80
N GLN A 236 22.80 -20.44 92.70
CA GLN A 236 24.23 -20.75 92.64
C GLN A 236 25.05 -19.87 93.60
N ALA A 237 24.72 -18.57 93.68
CA ALA A 237 25.37 -17.64 94.60
C ALA A 237 25.10 -17.98 96.07
N ILE A 238 23.89 -18.42 96.43
CA ILE A 238 23.57 -18.90 97.78
C ILE A 238 24.34 -20.18 98.07
N GLY A 239 24.41 -21.13 97.13
CA GLY A 239 25.21 -22.35 97.28
C GLY A 239 26.69 -22.07 97.55
N ILE A 240 27.29 -21.14 96.81
CA ILE A 240 28.69 -20.72 97.01
C ILE A 240 28.86 -19.96 98.34
N LYS A 241 27.93 -19.06 98.69
CA LYS A 241 27.99 -18.32 99.96
C LYS A 241 27.88 -19.25 101.18
N VAL A 242 26.93 -20.18 101.17
CA VAL A 242 26.75 -21.15 102.26
C VAL A 242 27.95 -22.09 102.34
N ALA A 243 28.50 -22.54 101.20
CA ALA A 243 29.73 -23.33 101.19
C ALA A 243 30.94 -22.53 101.74
N ALA A 244 31.07 -21.26 101.39
CA ALA A 244 32.13 -20.38 101.89
C ALA A 244 31.97 -20.05 103.38
N GLU A 245 30.74 -19.85 103.85
CA GLU A 245 30.43 -19.59 105.27
C GLU A 245 30.65 -20.86 106.12
N ALA A 246 30.29 -22.03 105.61
CA ALA A 246 30.61 -23.32 106.23
C ALA A 246 32.12 -23.59 106.28
N GLN A 247 32.87 -23.25 105.23
CA GLN A 247 34.34 -23.34 105.24
C GLN A 247 34.97 -22.35 106.23
N LYS A 248 34.43 -21.14 106.34
CA LYS A 248 34.90 -20.14 107.31
C LYS A 248 34.67 -20.60 108.74
N GLN A 249 33.48 -21.12 109.06
CA GLN A 249 33.19 -21.69 110.38
C GLN A 249 34.09 -22.89 110.68
N ALA A 250 34.28 -23.81 109.73
CA ALA A 250 35.18 -24.94 109.93
C ALA A 250 36.65 -24.50 110.17
N ALA A 251 37.09 -23.42 109.53
CA ALA A 251 38.42 -22.85 109.75
C ALA A 251 38.53 -22.10 111.09
N GLU A 252 37.48 -21.40 111.52
CA GLU A 252 37.39 -20.76 112.84
C GLU A 252 37.43 -21.82 113.96
N ASP A 253 36.65 -22.91 113.84
CA ASP A 253 36.65 -24.03 114.78
C ASP A 253 38.03 -24.73 114.84
N GLN A 254 38.70 -24.92 113.71
CA GLN A 254 40.07 -25.45 113.67
C GLN A 254 41.08 -24.51 114.32
N ALA A 255 40.93 -23.20 114.14
CA ALA A 255 41.80 -22.20 114.75
C ALA A 255 41.59 -22.12 116.28
N GLU A 256 40.35 -22.23 116.76
CA GLU A 256 40.05 -22.31 118.19
C GLU A 256 40.59 -23.62 118.80
N ALA A 257 40.42 -24.76 118.12
CA ALA A 257 40.99 -26.03 118.56
C ALA A 257 42.53 -25.98 118.64
N ALA A 258 43.19 -25.29 117.71
CA ALA A 258 44.64 -25.08 117.74
C ALA A 258 45.08 -24.16 118.88
N LYS A 259 44.33 -23.09 119.18
CA LYS A 259 44.61 -22.20 120.34
C LYS A 259 44.47 -22.93 121.66
N ILE A 260 43.41 -23.72 121.84
CA ILE A 260 43.18 -24.49 123.06
C ILE A 260 44.30 -25.53 123.25
N LYS A 261 44.75 -26.19 122.17
CA LYS A 261 45.93 -27.07 122.23
C LYS A 261 47.20 -26.32 122.62
N ALA A 262 47.46 -25.16 122.02
CA ALA A 262 48.63 -24.35 122.35
C ALA A 262 48.63 -23.84 123.80
N GLU A 263 47.46 -23.49 124.35
CA GLU A 263 47.31 -23.15 125.77
C GLU A 263 47.52 -24.36 126.68
N ALA A 264 47.00 -25.53 126.31
CA ALA A 264 47.23 -26.78 127.05
C ALA A 264 48.72 -27.17 127.07
N ASP A 265 49.40 -27.09 125.93
CA ASP A 265 50.83 -27.37 125.81
C ASP A 265 51.66 -26.38 126.64
N ARG A 266 51.29 -25.09 126.64
CA ARG A 266 51.95 -24.06 127.46
C ARG A 266 51.85 -24.41 128.96
N VAL A 267 50.66 -24.76 129.45
CA VAL A 267 50.47 -25.14 130.85
C VAL A 267 51.25 -26.42 131.18
N ALA A 268 51.26 -27.40 130.28
CA ALA A 268 52.04 -28.63 130.47
C ALA A 268 53.55 -28.35 130.60
N TYR A 269 54.11 -27.49 129.75
CA TYR A 269 55.52 -27.10 129.83
C TYR A 269 55.86 -26.28 131.08
N GLU A 270 54.95 -25.41 131.55
CA GLU A 270 55.14 -24.67 132.81
C GLU A 270 55.22 -25.62 134.01
N VAL A 271 54.36 -26.65 134.07
CA VAL A 271 54.38 -27.67 135.14
C VAL A 271 55.63 -28.55 135.05
N GLU A 272 56.04 -28.97 133.84
CA GLU A 272 57.24 -29.79 133.64
C GLU A 272 58.53 -29.02 134.02
N ALA A 273 58.60 -27.72 133.68
CA ALA A 273 59.74 -26.87 134.03
C ALA A 273 59.87 -26.68 135.55
N LEU A 274 58.77 -26.54 136.28
CA LEU A 274 58.76 -26.48 137.74
C LEU A 274 59.23 -27.81 138.36
N GLY A 275 58.78 -28.95 137.82
CA GLY A 275 59.21 -30.27 138.29
C GLY A 275 60.72 -30.49 138.12
N LYS A 276 61.29 -30.13 136.95
CA LYS A 276 62.73 -30.26 136.69
C LYS A 276 63.59 -29.35 137.58
N ARG A 277 63.12 -28.15 137.92
CA ARG A 277 63.85 -27.26 138.85
C ARG A 277 63.97 -27.87 140.24
N GLN A 278 62.90 -28.46 140.76
CA GLN A 278 62.92 -29.13 142.08
C GLN A 278 63.87 -30.34 142.10
N ILE A 279 63.93 -31.12 141.01
CA ILE A 279 64.88 -32.22 140.88
C ILE A 279 66.33 -31.71 140.91
N ASN A 280 66.63 -30.65 140.17
CA ASN A 280 67.98 -30.08 140.12
C ASN A 280 68.41 -29.44 141.46
N GLU A 281 67.49 -28.80 142.18
CA GLU A 281 67.76 -28.28 143.53
C GLU A 281 68.07 -29.41 144.52
N ALA A 282 67.42 -30.57 144.40
CA ALA A 282 67.74 -31.74 145.23
C ALA A 282 69.14 -32.29 144.92
N ILE A 283 69.54 -32.37 143.65
CA ILE A 283 70.85 -32.92 143.22
C ILE A 283 72.02 -32.07 143.77
N ASN A 284 71.85 -30.75 143.92
CA ASN A 284 72.90 -29.87 144.41
C ASN A 284 73.15 -29.95 145.93
N THR A 285 72.34 -30.71 146.68
CA THR A 285 72.53 -30.91 148.13
C THR A 285 73.30 -32.18 148.50
N LEU A 286 73.69 -33.01 147.53
CA LEU A 286 74.39 -34.27 147.80
C LEU A 286 75.91 -34.09 147.89
N SER A 287 76.49 -34.65 148.95
CA SER A 287 77.90 -34.50 149.32
C SER A 287 78.86 -35.14 148.31
N VAL A 288 80.00 -34.48 148.10
CA VAL A 288 81.06 -34.74 147.10
C VAL A 288 81.55 -36.20 147.03
N GLU A 289 81.45 -36.97 148.11
CA GLU A 289 81.88 -38.38 148.14
C GLU A 289 80.98 -39.31 147.29
N GLN A 290 79.69 -39.00 147.14
CA GLN A 290 78.79 -39.81 146.30
C GLN A 290 79.02 -39.58 144.79
N ILE A 291 79.50 -38.39 144.39
CA ILE A 291 79.87 -38.09 143.00
C ILE A 291 81.08 -38.95 142.58
N ALA A 292 82.07 -39.12 143.46
CA ALA A 292 83.24 -39.94 143.17
C ALA A 292 82.88 -41.42 142.92
N MET A 293 81.86 -41.94 143.61
CA MET A 293 81.36 -43.30 143.38
C MET A 293 80.64 -43.41 142.03
N GLN A 294 79.78 -42.45 141.68
CA GLN A 294 79.08 -42.44 140.38
C GLN A 294 80.03 -42.24 139.20
N VAL A 295 81.08 -41.42 139.34
CA VAL A 295 82.11 -41.27 138.31
C VAL A 295 82.86 -42.58 138.08
N LYS A 296 83.18 -43.34 139.13
CA LYS A 296 83.80 -44.67 138.98
C LYS A 296 82.88 -45.67 138.28
N LEU A 297 81.59 -45.66 138.60
CA LEU A 297 80.61 -46.57 137.99
C LEU A 297 80.40 -46.25 136.50
N ALA A 298 80.27 -44.97 136.15
CA ALA A 298 80.16 -44.53 134.76
C ALA A 298 81.43 -44.79 133.94
N LEU A 299 82.62 -44.68 134.55
CA LEU A 299 83.89 -45.00 133.87
C LEU A 299 83.98 -46.49 133.50
N ILE A 300 83.47 -47.39 134.35
CA ILE A 300 83.47 -48.83 134.07
C ILE A 300 82.50 -49.18 132.92
N GLU A 301 81.32 -48.55 132.88
CA GLU A 301 80.36 -48.78 131.78
C GLU A 301 80.84 -48.22 130.43
N ALA A 302 81.68 -47.18 130.42
CA ALA A 302 82.18 -46.57 129.19
C ALA A 302 83.39 -47.30 128.58
N LEU A 303 84.09 -48.15 129.34
CA LEU A 303 85.31 -48.83 128.88
C LEU A 303 85.12 -49.71 127.62
N PRO A 304 84.03 -50.48 127.45
CA PRO A 304 83.83 -51.29 126.24
C PRO A 304 83.67 -50.44 124.97
N ARG A 305 82.97 -49.30 125.05
CA ARG A 305 82.71 -48.43 123.88
C ARG A 305 83.96 -47.71 123.37
N ILE A 306 84.95 -47.46 124.23
CA ILE A 306 86.21 -46.84 123.84
C ILE A 306 87.06 -47.81 123.02
N ILE A 307 87.07 -49.10 123.39
CA ILE A 307 87.82 -50.11 122.64
C ILE A 307 87.19 -50.35 121.27
N GLU A 308 85.87 -50.34 121.16
CA GLU A 308 85.16 -50.55 119.88
C GLU A 308 85.45 -49.44 118.85
N LYS A 309 85.42 -48.16 119.28
CA LYS A 309 85.69 -47.03 118.38
C LYS A 309 87.16 -46.83 118.01
N SER A 310 88.09 -47.44 118.74
CA SER A 310 89.54 -47.27 118.47
C SER A 310 90.03 -48.12 117.29
N VAL A 311 89.24 -49.06 116.76
CA VAL A 311 89.64 -49.97 115.66
C VAL A 311 88.80 -49.78 114.37
N GLU A 312 87.85 -48.85 114.39
CA GLU A 312 86.92 -48.64 113.26
C GLU A 312 87.53 -48.00 111.97
N PRO A 313 88.68 -47.26 111.96
CA PRO A 313 89.09 -46.51 110.77
C PRO A 313 89.89 -47.32 109.73
N MET A 314 89.65 -48.63 109.57
CA MET A 314 90.26 -49.41 108.48
C MET A 314 89.30 -50.27 107.64
N LYS A 315 87.97 -50.14 107.79
CA LYS A 315 87.04 -51.07 107.12
C LYS A 315 86.16 -50.53 105.99
N GLN A 316 86.27 -49.27 105.58
CA GLN A 316 85.48 -48.77 104.44
C GLN A 316 86.31 -48.00 103.42
N ILE A 317 86.72 -48.70 102.36
CA ILE A 317 86.94 -48.14 101.02
C ILE A 317 86.34 -49.15 100.03
N GLU A 318 85.47 -48.69 99.10
CA GLU A 318 85.45 -49.08 97.66
C GLU A 318 84.26 -48.45 96.89
N GLY A 319 84.56 -47.52 95.95
CA GLY A 319 83.85 -47.31 94.67
C GLY A 319 82.78 -46.19 94.52
N ILE A 320 82.93 -45.31 93.52
CA ILE A 320 81.96 -44.29 93.02
C ILE A 320 81.77 -44.45 91.49
N LYS A 321 80.56 -44.23 90.94
CA LYS A 321 80.27 -44.15 89.49
C LYS A 321 79.10 -43.18 89.14
N ILE A 322 79.17 -42.51 87.98
CA ILE A 322 78.33 -41.36 87.51
C ILE A 322 77.74 -41.62 86.09
N ILE A 323 76.72 -40.82 85.68
CA ILE A 323 76.36 -40.27 84.31
C ILE A 323 74.97 -40.71 83.77
N GLN A 324 74.00 -39.79 83.58
CA GLN A 324 73.44 -39.02 82.38
C GLN A 324 72.80 -39.83 81.23
N VAL A 325 71.53 -39.56 80.81
CA VAL A 325 70.90 -38.55 79.89
C VAL A 325 71.23 -38.74 78.38
N ASP A 326 70.21 -38.82 77.50
CA ASP A 326 70.05 -38.10 76.18
C ASP A 326 69.12 -38.82 75.14
N GLY A 327 68.38 -38.06 74.30
CA GLY A 327 68.00 -38.50 72.92
C GLY A 327 66.60 -38.22 72.29
N LEU A 328 66.54 -37.27 71.34
CA LEU A 328 65.62 -37.01 70.16
C LEU A 328 64.31 -36.19 70.35
N THR A 329 63.98 -35.00 69.82
CA THR A 329 64.35 -34.01 68.74
C THR A 329 63.95 -34.24 67.25
N ARG A 330 62.94 -33.46 66.80
CA ARG A 330 62.74 -32.88 65.44
C ARG A 330 62.22 -31.42 65.59
N PRO A 331 62.99 -30.37 65.22
CA PRO A 331 62.62 -28.93 65.25
C PRO A 331 62.15 -28.40 63.86
N ASN A 332 61.24 -27.40 63.80
CA ASN A 332 61.43 -25.94 63.55
C ASN A 332 61.64 -25.58 62.06
N GLY A 333 61.03 -24.58 61.41
CA GLY A 333 60.45 -23.31 61.86
C GLY A 333 61.38 -22.15 61.47
N GLY A 334 60.89 -21.20 60.65
CA GLY A 334 61.28 -19.79 60.74
C GLY A 334 62.06 -19.14 59.58
N ASP A 335 61.53 -17.97 59.19
CA ASP A 335 62.19 -16.75 58.69
C ASP A 335 62.34 -16.59 57.15
N GLY A 336 61.98 -15.49 56.49
CA GLY A 336 61.49 -14.18 56.93
C GLY A 336 61.61 -13.18 55.76
N SER A 337 60.54 -12.42 55.52
CA SER A 337 60.51 -11.03 54.98
C SER A 337 61.36 -10.61 53.77
N ALA A 338 60.72 -10.16 52.67
CA ALA A 338 60.56 -8.72 52.39
C ALA A 338 59.99 -8.38 50.97
N SER A 339 58.98 -7.51 50.99
CA SER A 339 58.67 -6.43 50.02
C SER A 339 57.75 -6.66 48.81
N ASN A 340 56.84 -5.68 48.68
CA ASN A 340 56.05 -5.21 47.53
C ASN A 340 54.92 -6.12 47.03
N GLY A 341 53.67 -5.68 46.88
CA GLY A 341 53.16 -4.32 46.62
C GLY A 341 52.42 -4.31 45.28
N ALA A 342 51.09 -4.48 45.33
CA ALA A 342 50.08 -4.18 44.31
C ALA A 342 49.98 -5.05 43.01
N SER A 343 48.78 -5.66 42.85
CA SER A 343 48.14 -6.11 41.58
C SER A 343 48.76 -7.36 40.91
N ASN A 344 48.02 -8.36 40.42
CA ASN A 344 46.88 -8.28 39.50
C ASN A 344 45.97 -9.54 39.60
N LEU A 345 44.65 -9.32 39.71
CA LEU A 345 43.58 -10.33 39.59
C LEU A 345 43.57 -11.09 38.25
N ALA A 346 44.30 -10.58 37.25
CA ALA A 346 44.50 -11.24 35.96
C ALA A 346 45.27 -12.57 36.10
N GLU A 347 46.21 -12.69 37.05
CA GLU A 347 47.00 -13.92 37.24
C GLU A 347 46.17 -15.05 37.87
N GLN A 348 45.19 -14.70 38.71
CA GLN A 348 44.24 -15.65 39.30
C GLN A 348 43.19 -16.12 38.29
N ALA A 349 42.81 -15.29 37.32
CA ALA A 349 41.95 -15.71 36.20
C ALA A 349 42.71 -16.57 35.17
N VAL A 350 43.98 -16.26 34.89
CA VAL A 350 44.81 -16.99 33.92
C VAL A 350 45.20 -18.39 34.44
N SER A 351 45.50 -18.53 35.73
CA SER A 351 45.76 -19.84 36.35
C SER A 351 44.51 -20.73 36.43
N ALA A 352 43.31 -20.14 36.63
CA ALA A 352 42.04 -20.86 36.52
C ALA A 352 41.72 -21.27 35.07
N ALA A 353 42.02 -20.41 34.08
CA ALA A 353 41.83 -20.70 32.66
C ALA A 353 42.80 -21.77 32.12
N LEU A 354 44.05 -21.80 32.61
CA LEU A 354 45.02 -22.85 32.26
C LEU A 354 44.61 -24.21 32.84
N ASN A 355 44.12 -24.27 34.08
CA ASN A 355 43.57 -25.48 34.68
C ASN A 355 42.30 -25.98 33.95
N TYR A 356 41.47 -25.07 33.42
CA TYR A 356 40.33 -25.41 32.58
C TYR A 356 40.74 -25.97 31.21
N ARG A 357 41.78 -25.42 30.57
CA ARG A 357 42.30 -25.90 29.29
C ARG A 357 42.96 -27.29 29.38
N VAL A 358 43.55 -27.63 30.53
CA VAL A 358 44.16 -28.96 30.76
C VAL A 358 43.08 -30.04 30.99
N GLN A 359 41.90 -29.68 31.49
CA GLN A 359 40.78 -30.61 31.76
C GLN A 359 39.67 -30.57 30.70
N GLN A 360 39.84 -29.77 29.64
CA GLN A 360 38.86 -29.55 28.59
C GLN A 360 38.34 -30.83 27.90
N PRO A 361 39.15 -31.88 27.63
CA PRO A 361 38.66 -33.12 27.01
C PRO A 361 37.64 -33.90 27.85
N LEU A 362 37.71 -33.76 29.18
CA LEU A 362 36.81 -34.44 30.13
C LEU A 362 35.49 -33.67 30.28
N VAL A 363 35.56 -32.34 30.25
CA VAL A 363 34.40 -31.45 30.30
C VAL A 363 33.64 -31.45 28.97
N ASP A 364 34.33 -31.49 27.82
CA ASP A 364 33.71 -31.61 26.49
C ASP A 364 33.07 -33.00 26.26
N ALA A 365 33.58 -34.06 26.90
CA ALA A 365 32.94 -35.38 26.89
C ALA A 365 31.62 -35.37 27.70
N LEU A 366 31.61 -34.72 28.87
CA LEU A 366 30.41 -34.58 29.70
C LEU A 366 29.37 -33.62 29.09
N LEU A 367 29.78 -32.53 28.43
CA LEU A 367 28.86 -31.62 27.72
C LEU A 367 28.28 -32.23 26.42
N ASN A 368 29.04 -33.09 25.73
CA ASN A 368 28.49 -33.88 24.61
C ASN A 368 27.48 -34.93 25.08
N ASP A 369 27.68 -35.55 26.25
CA ASP A 369 26.75 -36.54 26.83
C ASP A 369 25.44 -35.88 27.33
N VAL A 370 25.50 -34.58 27.68
CA VAL A 370 24.34 -33.73 28.03
C VAL A 370 23.73 -33.02 26.79
N GLY A 371 24.22 -33.33 25.58
CA GLY A 371 23.57 -32.92 24.33
C GLY A 371 23.77 -31.44 23.93
N LEU A 372 24.73 -30.73 24.53
CA LEU A 372 25.00 -29.31 24.25
C LEU A 372 26.28 -29.15 23.44
N LYS A 373 26.14 -28.93 22.12
CA LYS A 373 27.28 -28.67 21.22
C LYS A 373 27.86 -27.27 21.45
N SER A 374 29.11 -27.22 21.89
CA SER A 374 29.98 -26.06 22.20
C SER A 374 30.03 -24.93 21.13
N GLY A 375 29.57 -25.18 19.90
CA GLY A 375 29.52 -24.17 18.83
C GLY A 375 28.34 -23.19 18.85
N SER A 376 27.35 -23.35 19.73
CA SER A 376 26.11 -22.55 19.71
C SER A 376 26.20 -21.18 20.41
N LEU A 377 27.20 -20.96 21.27
CA LEU A 377 27.35 -19.72 22.04
C LEU A 377 27.93 -18.55 21.23
N ALA A 378 28.75 -18.83 20.21
CA ALA A 378 29.23 -17.81 19.28
C ALA A 378 28.15 -17.41 18.23
N GLY A 379 27.16 -18.28 17.99
CA GLY A 379 26.01 -17.99 17.12
C GLY A 379 24.90 -17.19 17.81
N LEU A 380 24.75 -17.34 19.13
CA LEU A 380 23.70 -16.67 19.91
C LEU A 380 23.91 -15.15 20.05
N THR A 381 25.17 -14.70 20.04
CA THR A 381 25.53 -13.28 20.15
C THR A 381 25.45 -12.55 18.80
N GLN A 382 25.60 -13.28 17.68
CA GLN A 382 25.40 -12.75 16.33
C GLN A 382 23.90 -12.68 15.94
N ALA A 383 23.07 -13.59 16.46
CA ALA A 383 21.61 -13.61 16.22
C ALA A 383 20.88 -12.44 16.91
N ALA A 384 21.40 -11.94 18.04
CA ALA A 384 20.82 -10.80 18.76
C ALA A 384 20.97 -9.44 18.02
N LEU A 385 21.91 -9.33 17.06
CA LEU A 385 22.08 -8.11 16.24
C LEU A 385 21.35 -8.15 14.88
N SER A 386 20.87 -9.31 14.41
CA SER A 386 20.40 -9.50 13.03
C SER A 386 18.90 -9.76 12.85
N ALA A 387 18.12 -9.88 13.91
CA ALA A 387 16.66 -9.98 13.88
C ALA A 387 16.04 -8.66 14.35
N ALA A 388 16.29 -7.55 13.67
CA ALA A 388 15.46 -7.20 12.51
C ALA A 388 13.97 -7.46 12.82
N SER A 389 13.44 -6.55 13.63
CA SER A 389 12.06 -6.11 13.60
C SER A 389 11.60 -5.87 12.15
N LYS A 390 10.91 -6.86 11.57
CA LYS A 390 9.87 -6.76 10.51
C LYS A 390 9.49 -8.18 10.04
N PRO A 391 8.37 -8.37 9.32
CA PRO A 391 7.01 -7.80 9.44
C PRO A 391 5.93 -8.91 9.35
N GLU A 392 4.76 -8.80 10.01
CA GLU A 392 3.59 -9.59 9.55
C GLU A 392 2.25 -9.09 10.12
N GLN A 393 1.44 -8.51 9.22
CA GLN A 393 -0.03 -8.63 9.19
C GLN A 393 -0.33 -9.67 8.11
N PRO A 394 -1.35 -10.56 8.23
CA PRO A 394 -2.74 -10.10 8.13
C PRO A 394 -3.81 -10.96 8.86
N ASN A 395 -4.91 -10.33 9.29
CA ASN A 395 -6.28 -10.84 9.07
C ASN A 395 -7.32 -10.02 9.85
N ALA A 396 -8.24 -9.40 9.12
CA ALA A 396 -9.67 -9.51 9.39
C ALA A 396 -10.46 -9.12 8.12
N PRO A 397 -11.51 -9.86 7.75
CA PRO A 397 -12.41 -9.54 6.64
C PRO A 397 -13.59 -8.66 7.07
N SER A 398 -14.36 -8.23 6.05
CA SER A 398 -15.64 -7.47 6.02
C SER A 398 -15.49 -5.93 6.04
N GLU A 399 -16.17 -5.13 5.21
CA GLU A 399 -17.24 -5.38 4.23
C GLU A 399 -17.54 -4.11 3.37
N ASN A 400 -18.43 -4.32 2.39
CA ASN A 400 -19.02 -3.45 1.36
C ASN A 400 -18.23 -3.40 0.04
N HIS A 401 -18.61 -4.08 -1.05
CA HIS A 401 -19.92 -4.57 -1.51
C HIS A 401 -19.80 -5.84 -2.36
#